data_AF-A0A7Y2SQJ2-F1
#
_entry.id   AF-A0A7Y2SQJ2-F1
#
_cell.length_a   1.000
_cell.length_b   1.000
_cell.length_c   1.000
_cell.angle_alpha   90.00
_cell.angle_beta   90.00
_cell.angle_gamma   90.00
#
_symmetry.space_group_name_H-M   'P 1'
#
loop_
_entity.id
_entity.type
_entity.pdbx_description
1 polymer ?
#
loop_
_entity_poly.entity_id
_entity_poly.type
_entity_poly.pdbx_seq_one_letter_code
_entity_poly.pdbx_strand_id
1 'polypeptide(L)'
;MVDDLVVFEFEGREVAFDPAARMWNLTAMHRAVGASKHKAPAEWLRQQQTQEFMTALAERETTGNPDEVEGSETMLNSHSLTGADDVKTMGIDRSLVGAEGWEAIGHLGRFVTAREGRSGGTWAHWQIAAAYAHYLDPHFYLQWNEWAMDRMTGRSAVISSLEARVTALEAAVQSRQPPTLAVADPDSPLHPQAQAIIAALIAVGGGPLSTAEIRGALLRAGVSYTQADQVKTRLNRMAHRGQIERVARGCYLLIRQD
;
A
#
# COMPACT_ATOMS: atom_id res chain seq x y z
N MET A 1 14.10 24.05 -21.27
CA MET A 1 12.97 23.44 -20.55
C MET A 1 13.39 23.41 -19.09
N VAL A 2 12.76 24.22 -18.26
CA VAL A 2 13.22 24.57 -16.91
C VAL A 2 12.35 23.84 -15.89
N ASP A 3 12.99 22.94 -15.15
CA ASP A 3 12.80 22.66 -13.71
C ASP A 3 11.43 22.27 -13.13
N ASP A 4 10.87 21.11 -13.51
CA ASP A 4 9.99 20.34 -12.61
C ASP A 4 10.83 19.41 -11.71
N LEU A 5 11.89 19.98 -11.11
CA LEU A 5 12.68 19.26 -10.13
C LEU A 5 11.92 19.20 -8.82
N VAL A 6 11.75 17.99 -8.29
CA VAL A 6 11.19 17.78 -6.97
C VAL A 6 12.32 17.84 -5.96
N VAL A 7 12.07 18.49 -4.82
CA VAL A 7 13.07 18.65 -3.76
C VAL A 7 12.75 17.72 -2.59
N PHE A 8 13.76 16.97 -2.17
CA PHE A 8 13.81 16.28 -0.88
C PHE A 8 14.62 17.14 0.09
N GLU A 9 14.06 17.47 1.25
CA GLU A 9 14.77 18.21 2.29
C GLU A 9 15.32 17.26 3.35
N PHE A 10 16.59 17.42 3.69
CA PHE A 10 17.26 16.68 4.76
C PHE A 10 18.10 17.66 5.59
N GLU A 11 17.83 17.77 6.88
CA GLU A 11 18.52 18.67 7.82
C GLU A 11 18.61 20.14 7.30
N GLY A 12 17.53 20.63 6.67
CA GLY A 12 17.49 21.98 6.09
C GLY A 12 18.26 22.14 4.77
N ARG A 13 18.68 21.04 4.14
CA ARG A 13 19.39 21.02 2.85
C ARG A 13 18.55 20.34 1.79
N GLU A 14 18.52 20.93 0.62
CA GLU A 14 17.72 20.48 -0.51
C GLU A 14 18.49 19.51 -1.41
N VAL A 15 17.86 18.39 -1.74
CA VAL A 15 18.33 17.37 -2.68
C VAL A 15 17.35 17.29 -3.84
N ALA A 16 17.81 17.63 -5.04
CA ALA A 16 16.98 17.64 -6.22
C ALA A 16 16.79 16.23 -6.83
N PHE A 17 15.56 15.97 -7.27
CA PHE A 17 15.12 14.80 -8.01
C PHE A 17 14.43 15.24 -9.31
N ASP A 18 14.82 14.61 -10.41
CA ASP A 18 14.21 14.78 -11.72
C ASP A 18 13.26 13.61 -11.97
N PRO A 19 11.93 13.82 -11.83
CA PRO A 19 10.95 12.74 -12.00
C PRO A 19 10.87 12.25 -13.44
N ALA A 20 11.13 13.12 -14.43
CA ALA A 20 11.06 12.76 -15.85
C ALA A 20 12.22 11.84 -16.24
N ALA A 21 13.43 12.15 -15.79
CA ALA A 21 14.61 11.31 -16.02
C ALA A 21 14.78 10.18 -14.99
N ARG A 22 13.98 10.19 -13.90
CA ARG A 22 14.15 9.32 -12.71
C ARG A 22 15.56 9.41 -12.12
N MET A 23 16.13 10.61 -12.14
CA MET A 23 17.51 10.87 -11.72
C MET A 23 17.57 11.73 -10.47
N TRP A 24 18.56 11.46 -9.63
CA TRP A 24 18.84 12.17 -8.40
C TRP A 24 20.19 12.86 -8.47
N ASN A 25 20.28 14.05 -7.88
CA ASN A 25 21.54 14.76 -7.75
C ASN A 25 22.39 14.17 -6.60
N LEU A 26 23.35 13.30 -6.95
CA LEU A 26 24.28 12.69 -5.99
C LEU A 26 25.20 13.71 -5.31
N THR A 27 25.51 14.81 -6.00
CA THR A 27 26.32 15.89 -5.42
C THR A 27 25.54 16.62 -4.34
N ALA A 28 24.24 16.83 -4.54
CA ALA A 28 23.35 17.39 -3.54
C ALA A 28 23.21 16.43 -2.34
N MET A 29 23.07 15.12 -2.56
CA MET A 29 23.07 14.12 -1.46
C MET A 29 24.36 14.17 -0.63
N HIS A 30 25.52 14.19 -1.29
CA HIS A 30 26.83 14.28 -0.63
C HIS A 30 26.95 15.53 0.24
N ARG A 31 26.51 16.68 -0.29
CA ARG A 31 26.48 17.96 0.44
C ARG A 31 25.44 17.97 1.56
N ALA A 32 24.29 17.35 1.35
CA ALA A 32 23.21 17.25 2.34
C ALA A 32 23.67 16.49 3.58
N VAL A 33 24.38 15.37 3.39
CA VAL A 33 24.96 14.59 4.50
C VAL A 33 26.21 15.27 5.08
N GLY A 34 26.94 16.05 4.28
CA GLY A 34 28.22 16.64 4.71
C GLY A 34 29.34 15.60 4.82
N ALA A 35 29.30 14.57 3.98
CA ALA A 35 30.26 13.46 4.01
C ALA A 35 31.67 13.89 3.55
N SER A 36 32.68 13.10 3.93
CA SER A 36 34.08 13.39 3.57
C SER A 36 34.32 13.34 2.06
N LYS A 37 35.41 13.95 1.59
CA LYS A 37 35.77 14.00 0.16
C LYS A 37 35.95 12.61 -0.49
N HIS A 38 36.40 11.63 0.28
CA HIS A 38 36.56 10.25 -0.21
C HIS A 38 35.24 9.54 -0.49
N LYS A 39 34.13 10.06 0.07
CA LYS A 39 32.77 9.61 -0.23
C LYS A 39 32.11 10.42 -1.35
N ALA A 40 32.83 11.32 -2.02
CA ALA A 40 32.26 12.09 -3.12
C ALA A 40 31.76 11.18 -4.25
N PRO A 41 30.74 11.58 -5.04
CA PRO A 41 30.15 10.71 -6.05
C PRO A 41 31.19 10.18 -7.05
N ALA A 42 32.13 11.04 -7.48
CA ALA A 42 33.19 10.65 -8.40
C ALA A 42 34.13 9.56 -7.86
N GLU A 43 34.43 9.57 -6.55
CA GLU A 43 35.27 8.54 -5.94
C GLU A 43 34.49 7.23 -5.74
N TRP A 44 33.21 7.32 -5.37
CA TRP A 44 32.35 6.15 -5.22
C TRP A 44 32.06 5.44 -6.54
N LEU A 45 31.84 6.18 -7.63
CA LEU A 45 31.61 5.64 -8.97
C LEU A 45 32.83 4.90 -9.56
N ARG A 46 34.04 5.18 -9.04
CA ARG A 46 35.27 4.47 -9.43
C ARG A 46 35.47 3.14 -8.72
N GLN A 47 34.72 2.86 -7.66
CA GLN A 47 34.86 1.61 -6.93
C GLN A 47 34.39 0.44 -7.81
N GLN A 48 35.15 -0.66 -7.81
CA GLN A 48 34.84 -1.84 -8.61
C GLN A 48 33.42 -2.37 -8.37
N GLN A 49 33.00 -2.45 -7.10
CA GLN A 49 31.65 -2.89 -6.75
C GLN A 49 30.55 -2.00 -7.35
N THR A 50 30.78 -0.69 -7.40
CA THR A 50 29.84 0.27 -8.00
C THR A 50 29.76 0.07 -9.51
N GLN A 51 30.90 -0.18 -10.16
CA GLN A 51 30.94 -0.46 -11.59
C GLN A 51 30.22 -1.77 -11.94
N GLU A 52 30.45 -2.83 -11.18
CA GLU A 52 29.73 -4.11 -11.32
C GLU A 52 28.23 -3.92 -11.15
N PHE A 53 27.80 -3.12 -10.16
CA PHE A 53 26.38 -2.80 -9.95
C PHE A 53 25.76 -2.06 -11.14
N MET A 54 26.47 -1.07 -11.70
CA MET A 54 26.00 -0.33 -12.87
C MET A 54 25.90 -1.23 -14.10
N THR A 55 26.86 -2.13 -14.31
CA THR A 55 26.83 -3.12 -15.40
C THR A 55 25.63 -4.04 -15.26
N ALA A 56 25.41 -4.63 -14.08
CA ALA A 56 24.25 -5.50 -13.83
C ALA A 56 22.91 -4.77 -14.02
N LEU A 57 22.85 -3.48 -13.66
CA LEU A 57 21.69 -2.64 -13.92
C LEU A 57 21.47 -2.42 -15.42
N ALA A 58 22.54 -2.16 -16.17
CA ALA A 58 22.47 -1.95 -17.62
C ALA A 58 21.97 -3.20 -18.35
N GLU A 59 22.51 -4.37 -17.99
CA GLU A 59 22.10 -5.66 -18.53
C GLU A 59 20.60 -5.90 -18.30
N ARG A 60 20.12 -5.73 -17.07
CA ARG A 60 18.70 -5.94 -16.73
C ARG A 60 17.76 -5.07 -17.58
N GLU A 61 18.10 -3.80 -17.77
CA GLU A 61 17.27 -2.87 -18.54
C GLU A 61 17.34 -3.15 -20.05
N THR A 62 18.41 -3.76 -20.54
CA THR A 62 18.57 -4.15 -21.96
C THR A 62 17.91 -5.51 -22.27
N THR A 63 17.97 -6.47 -21.35
CA THR A 63 17.34 -7.81 -21.51
C THR A 63 15.80 -7.77 -21.41
N GLY A 64 15.21 -6.63 -21.03
CA GLY A 64 13.77 -6.43 -20.89
C GLY A 64 12.95 -6.34 -22.20
N ASN A 65 13.58 -6.40 -23.39
CA ASN A 65 12.86 -6.39 -24.67
C ASN A 65 13.49 -7.36 -25.69
N PRO A 66 13.08 -8.64 -25.72
CA PRO A 66 13.56 -9.59 -26.72
C PRO A 66 12.88 -9.46 -28.11
N ASP A 67 11.85 -8.64 -28.26
CA ASP A 67 11.02 -8.60 -29.49
C ASP A 67 11.41 -7.49 -30.51
N GLU A 68 12.42 -6.66 -30.24
CA GLU A 68 12.84 -5.57 -31.16
C GLU A 68 14.19 -5.79 -31.85
N VAL A 69 14.80 -6.97 -31.73
CA VAL A 69 16.16 -7.19 -32.27
C VAL A 69 16.18 -7.62 -33.74
N GLU A 70 15.03 -7.78 -34.40
CA GLU A 70 14.95 -8.18 -35.81
C GLU A 70 14.32 -7.07 -36.66
N GLY A 71 15.10 -6.02 -36.95
CA GLY A 71 14.71 -5.02 -37.96
C GLY A 71 15.14 -3.58 -37.70
N SER A 72 16.43 -3.33 -37.47
CA SER A 72 16.97 -1.98 -37.70
C SER A 72 18.48 -1.99 -37.99
N GLU A 73 18.90 -2.79 -38.98
CA GLU A 73 19.96 -2.33 -39.87
C GLU A 73 19.40 -1.15 -40.69
N THR A 74 19.35 0.04 -40.09
CA THR A 74 19.07 1.26 -40.84
C THR A 74 19.82 2.42 -40.22
N MET A 75 20.92 2.77 -40.89
CA MET A 75 21.49 4.12 -40.93
C MET A 75 21.98 4.66 -39.57
N LEU A 76 23.16 4.20 -39.16
CA LEU A 76 24.11 5.02 -38.40
C LEU A 76 24.53 6.22 -39.27
N ASN A 77 23.66 7.22 -39.32
CA ASN A 77 23.99 8.50 -39.93
C ASN A 77 24.90 9.24 -38.96
N SER A 78 26.14 9.44 -39.42
CA SER A 78 27.23 10.11 -38.75
C SER A 78 26.88 11.58 -38.47
N HIS A 79 26.34 11.91 -37.29
CA HIS A 79 26.43 13.25 -36.70
C HIS A 79 26.37 13.16 -35.16
N SER A 80 27.53 13.41 -34.54
CA SER A 80 27.77 13.83 -33.14
C SER A 80 26.82 13.38 -32.04
N LEU A 81 27.24 12.36 -31.28
CA LEU A 81 27.44 12.44 -29.83
C LEU A 81 28.61 11.50 -29.48
N THR A 82 29.83 12.03 -29.36
CA THR A 82 30.99 11.27 -28.94
C THR A 82 30.90 10.99 -27.44
N GLY A 83 30.11 9.99 -27.05
CA GLY A 83 30.00 9.52 -25.65
C GLY A 83 31.31 8.99 -25.05
N ALA A 84 32.39 8.93 -25.83
CA ALA A 84 33.71 8.54 -25.35
C ALA A 84 34.36 9.57 -24.39
N ASP A 85 33.99 10.86 -24.46
CA ASP A 85 34.56 11.89 -23.58
C ASP A 85 33.81 12.03 -22.24
N ASP A 86 32.51 11.74 -22.21
CA ASP A 86 31.72 11.74 -20.96
C ASP A 86 32.04 10.52 -20.07
N VAL A 87 32.32 9.36 -20.68
CA VAL A 87 32.70 8.13 -19.96
C VAL A 87 34.09 8.25 -19.31
N LYS A 88 35.05 8.96 -19.94
CA LYS A 88 36.36 9.27 -19.31
C LYS A 88 36.20 10.11 -18.05
N THR A 89 35.23 11.01 -18.02
CA THR A 89 34.94 11.87 -16.87
C THR A 89 34.42 11.05 -15.67
N MET A 90 33.84 9.86 -15.91
CA MET A 90 33.33 8.96 -14.86
C MET A 90 34.40 8.02 -14.27
N GLY A 91 35.64 8.01 -14.80
CA GLY A 91 36.75 7.25 -14.23
C GLY A 91 36.60 5.72 -14.30
N ILE A 92 35.82 5.21 -15.26
CA ILE A 92 35.66 3.77 -15.48
C ILE A 92 36.81 3.27 -16.36
N ASP A 93 37.62 2.35 -15.82
CA ASP A 93 38.76 1.75 -16.54
C ASP A 93 38.27 0.64 -17.47
N ARG A 94 38.60 0.75 -18.76
CA ARG A 94 38.25 -0.23 -19.80
C ARG A 94 38.73 -1.65 -19.50
N SER A 95 39.82 -1.77 -18.75
CA SER A 95 40.39 -3.07 -18.38
C SER A 95 39.54 -3.85 -17.36
N LEU A 96 38.62 -3.19 -16.64
CA LEU A 96 37.80 -3.82 -15.60
C LEU A 96 36.55 -4.52 -16.13
N VAL A 97 36.18 -4.29 -17.39
CA VAL A 97 34.81 -4.58 -17.89
C VAL A 97 34.79 -5.29 -19.24
N GLY A 98 35.95 -5.62 -19.81
CA GLY A 98 36.03 -6.36 -21.08
C GLY A 98 35.46 -5.58 -22.28
N ALA A 99 35.53 -6.15 -23.49
CA ALA A 99 35.07 -5.47 -24.71
C ALA A 99 33.53 -5.36 -24.79
N GLU A 100 32.82 -6.41 -24.38
CA GLU A 100 31.36 -6.46 -24.36
C GLU A 100 30.78 -5.55 -23.26
N GLY A 101 31.40 -5.55 -22.06
CA GLY A 101 31.03 -4.60 -21.02
C GLY A 101 31.36 -3.15 -21.40
N TRP A 102 32.37 -2.91 -22.24
CA TRP A 102 32.67 -1.56 -22.76
C TRP A 102 31.59 -1.01 -23.71
N GLU A 103 30.96 -1.85 -24.53
CA GLU A 103 29.77 -1.45 -25.30
C GLU A 103 28.54 -1.22 -24.39
N ALA A 104 28.34 -2.09 -23.40
CA ALA A 104 27.31 -1.88 -22.38
C ALA A 104 27.54 -0.58 -21.57
N ILE A 105 28.79 -0.17 -21.38
CA ILE A 105 29.20 1.11 -20.74
C ILE A 105 28.88 2.33 -21.61
N GLY A 106 28.87 2.19 -22.93
CA GLY A 106 28.34 3.24 -23.82
C GLY A 106 26.88 3.59 -23.48
N HIS A 107 26.10 2.60 -23.02
CA HIS A 107 24.74 2.81 -22.51
C HIS A 107 24.70 3.33 -21.06
N LEU A 108 25.79 3.26 -20.27
CA LEU A 108 25.82 3.77 -18.90
C LEU A 108 25.68 5.29 -18.79
N GLY A 109 25.96 6.04 -19.87
CA GLY A 109 25.66 7.47 -19.95
C GLY A 109 24.17 7.79 -19.75
N ARG A 110 23.27 6.79 -19.89
CA ARG A 110 21.84 6.94 -19.56
C ARG A 110 21.56 6.91 -18.06
N PHE A 111 22.44 6.31 -17.26
CA PHE A 111 22.23 6.12 -15.83
C PHE A 111 23.00 7.12 -14.97
N VAL A 112 24.06 7.72 -15.46
CA VAL A 112 24.78 8.80 -14.77
C VAL A 112 25.05 9.91 -15.77
N THR A 113 24.82 11.16 -15.38
CA THR A 113 25.10 12.33 -16.22
C THR A 113 25.65 13.47 -15.38
N ALA A 114 26.57 14.25 -15.93
CA ALA A 114 27.00 15.50 -15.33
C ALA A 114 26.12 16.62 -15.88
N ARG A 115 25.51 17.41 -14.99
CA ARG A 115 24.75 18.61 -15.36
C ARG A 115 25.48 19.85 -14.88
N GLU A 116 25.52 20.90 -15.69
CA GLU A 116 26.02 22.21 -15.32
C GLU A 116 24.88 23.11 -14.81
N GLY A 117 25.20 24.17 -14.04
CA GLY A 117 24.23 25.17 -13.56
C GLY A 117 23.96 25.15 -12.05
N ARG A 118 22.91 25.88 -11.62
CA ARG A 118 22.57 26.11 -10.20
C ARG A 118 22.24 24.83 -9.43
N SER A 119 21.66 23.84 -10.12
CA SER A 119 21.39 22.47 -9.66
C SER A 119 22.36 21.46 -10.29
N GLY A 120 23.52 21.93 -10.77
CA GLY A 120 24.54 21.12 -11.41
C GLY A 120 25.20 20.11 -10.46
N GLY A 121 25.88 19.14 -11.04
CA GLY A 121 26.55 18.05 -10.33
C GLY A 121 26.40 16.72 -11.04
N THR A 122 26.78 15.65 -10.36
CA THR A 122 26.56 14.27 -10.80
C THR A 122 25.12 13.87 -10.51
N TRP A 123 24.38 13.57 -11.57
CA TRP A 123 23.02 13.04 -11.51
C TRP A 123 23.04 11.56 -11.84
N ALA A 124 22.28 10.74 -11.11
CA ALA A 124 22.23 9.31 -11.36
C ALA A 124 20.82 8.74 -11.24
N HIS A 125 20.56 7.67 -11.98
CA HIS A 125 19.34 6.90 -11.92
C HIS A 125 19.02 6.47 -10.49
N TRP A 126 17.73 6.40 -10.16
CA TRP A 126 17.27 6.18 -8.79
C TRP A 126 17.85 4.93 -8.09
N GLN A 127 18.13 3.84 -8.80
CA GLN A 127 18.76 2.66 -8.20
C GLN A 127 20.21 2.89 -7.78
N ILE A 128 20.95 3.66 -8.59
CA ILE A 128 22.31 4.08 -8.27
C ILE A 128 22.28 5.08 -7.11
N ALA A 129 21.32 6.00 -7.12
CA ALA A 129 21.11 6.95 -6.04
C ALA A 129 20.77 6.26 -4.70
N ALA A 130 19.95 5.21 -4.72
CA ALA A 130 19.62 4.42 -3.53
C ALA A 130 20.87 3.73 -2.94
N ALA A 131 21.67 3.08 -3.80
CA ALA A 131 22.93 2.46 -3.39
C ALA A 131 23.91 3.49 -2.82
N TYR A 132 23.99 4.66 -3.44
CA TYR A 132 24.84 5.76 -2.97
C TYR A 132 24.37 6.34 -1.63
N ALA A 133 23.06 6.54 -1.46
CA ALA A 133 22.48 7.00 -0.21
C ALA A 133 22.81 6.05 0.95
N HIS A 134 22.70 4.72 0.73
CA HIS A 134 23.11 3.71 1.70
C HIS A 134 24.62 3.76 2.02
N TYR A 135 25.45 4.00 1.01
CA TYR A 135 26.90 4.16 1.19
C TYR A 135 27.29 5.43 1.96
N LEU A 136 26.53 6.52 1.77
CA LEU A 136 26.79 7.81 2.40
C LEU A 136 26.60 7.74 3.91
N ASP A 137 25.37 7.44 4.34
CA ASP A 137 24.97 7.44 5.75
C ASP A 137 23.65 6.66 5.95
N PRO A 138 23.57 5.74 6.94
CA PRO A 138 22.35 4.96 7.18
C PRO A 138 21.13 5.80 7.56
N HIS A 139 21.30 6.88 8.32
CA HIS A 139 20.18 7.72 8.77
C HIS A 139 19.62 8.53 7.60
N PHE A 140 20.49 9.07 6.75
CA PHE A 140 20.10 9.67 5.47
C PHE A 140 19.34 8.69 4.59
N TYR A 141 19.86 7.47 4.42
CA TYR A 141 19.23 6.44 3.58
C TYR A 141 17.80 6.11 4.01
N LEU A 142 17.54 5.96 5.31
CA LEU A 142 16.21 5.65 5.82
C LEU A 142 15.19 6.74 5.46
N GLN A 143 15.51 8.01 5.73
CA GLN A 143 14.63 9.13 5.43
C GLN A 143 14.43 9.32 3.91
N TRP A 144 15.53 9.23 3.16
CA TRP A 144 15.47 9.34 1.70
C TRP A 144 14.65 8.20 1.08
N ASN A 145 14.81 6.97 1.56
CA ASN A 145 14.10 5.80 1.04
C ASN A 145 12.60 5.88 1.34
N GLU A 146 12.20 6.32 2.55
CA GLU A 146 10.80 6.57 2.87
C GLU A 146 10.18 7.60 1.91
N TRP A 147 10.86 8.73 1.72
CA TRP A 147 10.41 9.79 0.81
C TRP A 147 10.33 9.31 -0.65
N ALA A 148 11.35 8.58 -1.11
CA ALA A 148 11.45 8.10 -2.48
C ALA A 148 10.37 7.05 -2.75
N MET A 149 10.13 6.12 -1.81
CA MET A 149 9.11 5.09 -1.94
C MET A 149 7.70 5.68 -1.98
N ASP A 150 7.39 6.66 -1.13
CA ASP A 150 6.08 7.31 -1.11
C ASP A 150 5.73 7.94 -2.46
N ARG A 151 6.72 8.53 -3.14
CA ARG A 151 6.55 9.19 -4.44
C ARG A 151 6.63 8.23 -5.62
N MET A 152 7.53 7.26 -5.61
CA MET A 152 7.72 6.34 -6.75
C MET A 152 6.63 5.26 -6.82
N THR A 153 6.06 4.85 -5.69
CA THR A 153 5.00 3.83 -5.65
C THR A 153 3.59 4.41 -5.56
N GLY A 154 3.46 5.74 -5.46
CA GLY A 154 2.18 6.41 -5.26
C GLY A 154 1.48 6.05 -3.95
N ARG A 155 2.20 5.46 -2.99
CA ARG A 155 1.65 4.97 -1.71
C ARG A 155 0.88 6.05 -0.96
N SER A 156 1.40 7.27 -0.93
CA SER A 156 0.74 8.41 -0.28
C SER A 156 -0.58 8.80 -0.96
N ALA A 157 -0.64 8.72 -2.30
CA ALA A 157 -1.88 8.97 -3.05
C ALA A 157 -2.93 7.88 -2.80
N VAL A 158 -2.51 6.62 -2.70
CA VAL A 158 -3.39 5.50 -2.34
C VAL A 158 -3.93 5.66 -0.92
N ILE A 159 -3.06 6.00 0.05
CA ILE A 159 -3.46 6.23 1.44
C ILE A 159 -4.48 7.37 1.52
N SER A 160 -4.21 8.52 0.88
CA SER A 160 -5.14 9.66 0.85
C SER A 160 -6.51 9.30 0.28
N SER A 161 -6.53 8.49 -0.79
CA SER A 161 -7.78 7.98 -1.39
C SER A 161 -8.54 7.04 -0.45
N LEU A 162 -7.83 6.17 0.28
CA LEU A 162 -8.43 5.30 1.28
C LEU A 162 -8.98 6.09 2.47
N GLU A 163 -8.26 7.08 2.97
CA GLU A 163 -8.70 7.97 4.05
C GLU A 163 -9.97 8.74 3.66
N ALA A 164 -10.04 9.27 2.44
CA ALA A 164 -11.25 9.91 1.93
C ALA A 164 -12.44 8.93 1.89
N ARG A 165 -12.21 7.67 1.50
CA ARG A 165 -13.24 6.63 1.48
C ARG A 165 -13.69 6.22 2.89
N VAL A 166 -12.75 6.10 3.83
CA VAL A 166 -13.06 5.81 5.24
C VAL A 166 -13.89 6.95 5.83
N THR A 167 -13.48 8.19 5.63
CA THR A 167 -14.22 9.37 6.08
C THR A 167 -15.63 9.42 5.51
N ALA A 168 -15.78 9.15 4.21
CA ALA A 168 -17.09 9.09 3.55
C ALA A 168 -17.97 7.95 4.12
N LEU A 169 -17.37 6.81 4.46
CA LEU A 169 -18.07 5.69 5.07
C LEU A 169 -18.49 6.00 6.51
N GLU A 170 -17.63 6.61 7.30
CA GLU A 170 -17.94 7.05 8.66
C GLU A 170 -19.07 8.08 8.67
N ALA A 171 -19.02 9.06 7.76
CA ALA A 171 -20.11 10.01 7.57
C ALA A 171 -21.43 9.31 7.19
N ALA A 172 -21.38 8.31 6.30
CA ALA A 172 -22.56 7.53 5.90
C ALA A 172 -23.12 6.65 7.03
N VAL A 173 -22.25 6.11 7.90
CA VAL A 173 -22.64 5.35 9.10
C VAL A 173 -23.26 6.29 10.13
N GLN A 174 -22.70 7.48 10.32
CA GLN A 174 -23.24 8.47 11.25
C GLN A 174 -24.57 9.06 10.78
N SER A 175 -24.75 9.21 9.47
CA SER A 175 -26.01 9.68 8.87
C SER A 175 -27.07 8.58 8.74
N ARG A 176 -26.71 7.30 8.93
CA ARG A 176 -27.74 6.28 9.17
C ARG A 176 -28.39 6.61 10.50
N GLN A 177 -29.62 7.13 10.45
CA GLN A 177 -30.53 6.90 11.57
C GLN A 177 -30.48 5.39 11.85
N PRO A 178 -30.33 4.95 13.12
CA PRO A 178 -30.66 3.57 13.45
C PRO A 178 -32.02 3.32 12.81
N PRO A 179 -32.28 2.14 12.21
CA PRO A 179 -33.62 1.86 11.72
C PRO A 179 -34.54 2.30 12.84
N THR A 180 -35.43 3.25 12.56
CA THR A 180 -36.48 3.59 13.51
C THR A 180 -37.15 2.25 13.71
N LEU A 181 -36.75 1.56 14.78
CA LEU A 181 -37.55 0.56 15.43
C LEU A 181 -38.70 1.45 15.83
N ALA A 182 -39.68 1.59 14.92
CA ALA A 182 -41.01 1.97 15.29
C ALA A 182 -41.23 1.11 16.50
N VAL A 183 -41.27 1.76 17.67
CA VAL A 183 -41.62 1.13 18.92
C VAL A 183 -42.87 0.37 18.52
N ALA A 184 -42.73 -0.95 18.39
CA ALA A 184 -43.85 -1.76 18.00
C ALA A 184 -44.84 -1.44 19.10
N ASP A 185 -45.95 -0.82 18.71
CA ASP A 185 -47.05 -0.51 19.59
C ASP A 185 -47.19 -1.71 20.55
N PRO A 186 -47.09 -1.52 21.88
CA PRO A 186 -47.21 -2.63 22.82
C PRO A 186 -48.52 -3.40 22.60
N ASP A 187 -49.53 -2.76 22.00
CA ASP A 187 -50.81 -3.35 21.63
C ASP A 187 -50.86 -3.90 20.18
N SER A 188 -49.77 -3.79 19.40
CA SER A 188 -49.70 -4.46 18.11
C SER A 188 -49.79 -5.97 18.31
N PRO A 189 -50.78 -6.65 17.68
CA PRO A 189 -50.98 -8.07 17.88
C PRO A 189 -49.70 -8.82 17.54
N LEU A 190 -49.17 -9.52 18.54
CA LEU A 190 -47.99 -10.37 18.41
C LEU A 190 -48.13 -11.24 17.15
N HIS A 191 -47.10 -11.26 16.31
CA HIS A 191 -47.07 -12.15 15.15
C HIS A 191 -47.47 -13.58 15.56
N PRO A 192 -48.31 -14.32 14.82
CA PRO A 192 -48.87 -15.61 15.25
C PRO A 192 -47.83 -16.62 15.74
N GLN A 193 -46.65 -16.61 15.13
CA GLN A 193 -45.50 -17.42 15.51
C GLN A 193 -44.89 -17.06 16.89
N ALA A 194 -44.90 -15.78 17.28
CA ALA A 194 -44.46 -15.33 18.61
C ALA A 194 -45.50 -15.68 19.68
N GLN A 195 -46.79 -15.59 19.35
CA GLN A 195 -47.87 -16.07 20.22
C GLN A 195 -47.72 -17.57 20.52
N ALA A 196 -47.40 -18.38 19.50
CA ALA A 196 -47.14 -19.81 19.68
C ALA A 196 -45.94 -20.11 20.59
N ILE A 197 -44.86 -19.32 20.51
CA ILE A 197 -43.70 -19.47 21.40
C ILE A 197 -44.09 -19.14 22.84
N ILE A 198 -44.84 -18.05 23.04
CA ILE A 198 -45.30 -17.64 24.38
C ILE A 198 -46.25 -18.69 24.96
N ALA A 199 -47.21 -19.19 24.17
CA ALA A 199 -48.10 -20.27 24.59
C ALA A 199 -47.33 -21.55 24.96
N ALA A 200 -46.28 -21.90 24.20
CA ALA A 200 -45.41 -23.02 24.50
C ALA A 200 -44.60 -22.80 25.79
N LEU A 201 -44.09 -21.59 26.04
CA LEU A 201 -43.39 -21.25 27.28
C LEU A 201 -44.33 -21.30 28.50
N ILE A 202 -45.57 -20.82 28.36
CA ILE A 202 -46.60 -20.88 29.41
C ILE A 202 -46.98 -22.34 29.72
N ALA A 203 -47.17 -23.17 28.68
CA ALA A 203 -47.60 -24.56 28.82
C ALA A 203 -46.58 -25.47 29.51
N VAL A 204 -45.29 -25.14 29.45
CA VAL A 204 -44.21 -25.95 30.03
C VAL A 204 -43.87 -25.52 31.48
N GLY A 205 -44.46 -24.43 31.97
CA GLY A 205 -44.24 -23.91 33.32
C GLY A 205 -43.03 -22.97 33.38
N GLY A 206 -43.16 -21.87 34.11
CA GLY A 206 -42.32 -20.67 34.07
C GLY A 206 -40.86 -20.79 34.56
N GLY A 207 -40.17 -21.88 34.23
CA GLY A 207 -38.73 -22.02 34.36
C GLY A 207 -37.98 -21.59 33.09
N PRO A 208 -36.64 -21.43 33.16
CA PRO A 208 -35.83 -21.13 31.99
C PRO A 208 -35.83 -22.32 31.02
N LEU A 209 -36.28 -22.10 29.80
CA LEU A 209 -36.39 -23.14 28.78
C LEU A 209 -35.28 -23.01 27.75
N SER A 210 -34.64 -24.13 27.44
CA SER A 210 -33.66 -24.24 26.38
C SER A 210 -34.33 -24.14 25.01
N THR A 211 -33.53 -23.76 24.01
CA THR A 211 -33.99 -23.70 22.60
C THR A 211 -34.53 -25.05 22.11
N ALA A 212 -34.02 -26.18 22.63
CA ALA A 212 -34.49 -27.51 22.28
C ALA A 212 -35.87 -27.84 22.89
N GLU A 213 -36.11 -27.42 24.13
CA GLU A 213 -37.40 -27.59 24.81
C GLU A 213 -38.48 -26.73 24.17
N ILE A 214 -38.16 -25.48 23.84
CA ILE A 214 -39.04 -24.56 23.12
C ILE A 214 -39.42 -25.17 21.76
N ARG A 215 -38.44 -25.71 21.01
CA ARG A 215 -38.71 -26.41 19.75
C ARG A 215 -39.61 -27.62 19.93
N GLY A 216 -39.36 -28.43 20.95
CA GLY A 216 -40.19 -29.61 21.27
C GLY A 216 -41.63 -29.23 21.63
N ALA A 217 -41.81 -28.15 22.39
CA ALA A 217 -43.13 -27.63 22.76
C ALA A 217 -43.88 -27.07 21.54
N LEU A 218 -43.20 -26.35 20.66
CA LEU A 218 -43.76 -25.85 19.40
C LEU A 218 -44.20 -26.99 18.46
N LEU A 219 -43.38 -28.05 18.34
CA LEU A 219 -43.73 -29.24 17.55
C LEU A 219 -44.97 -29.94 18.11
N ARG A 220 -45.08 -30.07 19.43
CA ARG A 220 -46.28 -30.63 20.09
C ARG A 220 -47.53 -29.77 19.89
N ALA A 221 -47.36 -28.45 19.75
CA ALA A 221 -48.43 -27.52 19.43
C ALA A 221 -48.78 -27.48 17.92
N GLY A 222 -48.16 -28.32 17.09
CA GLY A 222 -48.42 -28.38 15.64
C GLY A 222 -47.79 -27.24 14.84
N VAL A 223 -46.86 -26.48 15.44
CA VAL A 223 -46.22 -25.32 14.81
C VAL A 223 -44.91 -25.75 14.15
N SER A 224 -44.91 -25.78 12.82
CA SER A 224 -43.74 -26.20 12.05
C SER A 224 -42.77 -25.04 11.83
N TYR A 225 -41.54 -25.19 12.32
CA TYR A 225 -40.41 -24.33 11.96
C TYR A 225 -39.47 -25.15 11.08
N THR A 226 -39.26 -24.70 9.84
CA THR A 226 -38.46 -25.44 8.86
C THR A 226 -36.97 -25.44 9.16
N GLN A 227 -36.46 -24.51 9.99
CA GLN A 227 -35.03 -24.47 10.36
C GLN A 227 -34.77 -24.02 11.81
N ALA A 228 -33.76 -24.63 12.44
CA ALA A 228 -33.33 -24.31 13.81
C ALA A 228 -32.87 -22.85 13.98
N ASP A 229 -32.27 -22.27 12.96
CA ASP A 229 -31.82 -20.87 12.97
C ASP A 229 -32.97 -19.86 12.99
N GLN A 230 -34.16 -20.23 12.47
CA GLN A 230 -35.33 -19.36 12.51
C GLN A 230 -35.84 -19.18 13.94
N VAL A 231 -35.88 -20.26 14.72
CA VAL A 231 -36.29 -20.22 16.14
C VAL A 231 -35.30 -19.38 16.95
N LYS A 232 -33.99 -19.61 16.77
CA LYS A 232 -32.94 -18.86 17.46
C LYS A 232 -32.95 -17.37 17.11
N THR A 233 -33.07 -17.04 15.82
CA THR A 233 -33.19 -15.65 15.35
C THR A 233 -34.44 -14.97 15.91
N ARG A 234 -35.52 -15.72 16.09
CA ARG A 234 -36.77 -15.20 16.66
C ARG A 234 -36.67 -14.97 18.17
N LEU A 235 -36.09 -15.92 18.91
CA LEU A 235 -35.83 -15.78 20.35
C LEU A 235 -34.91 -14.60 20.64
N ASN A 236 -33.86 -14.40 19.84
CA ASN A 236 -33.00 -13.21 19.97
C ASN A 236 -33.78 -11.91 19.75
N ARG A 237 -34.68 -11.86 18.75
CA ARG A 237 -35.54 -10.68 18.53
C ARG A 237 -36.53 -10.45 19.68
N MET A 238 -37.10 -11.50 20.24
CA MET A 238 -38.00 -11.42 21.41
C MET A 238 -37.26 -10.95 22.66
N ALA A 239 -36.02 -11.41 22.87
CA ALA A 239 -35.17 -10.97 23.96
C ALA A 239 -34.78 -9.49 23.84
N HIS A 240 -34.44 -9.03 22.63
CA HIS A 240 -34.18 -7.61 22.38
C HIS A 240 -35.41 -6.71 22.56
N ARG A 241 -36.63 -7.27 22.44
CA ARG A 241 -37.90 -6.55 22.67
C ARG A 241 -38.37 -6.61 24.13
N GLY A 242 -37.62 -7.23 25.04
CA GLY A 242 -38.02 -7.39 26.45
C GLY A 242 -39.23 -8.32 26.64
N GLN A 243 -39.57 -9.14 25.66
CA GLN A 243 -40.68 -10.10 25.75
C GLN A 243 -40.27 -11.38 26.48
N ILE A 244 -38.97 -11.72 26.43
CA ILE A 244 -38.35 -12.84 27.12
C ILE A 244 -36.99 -12.38 27.66
N GLU A 245 -36.53 -12.95 28.76
CA GLU A 245 -35.21 -12.73 29.32
C GLU A 245 -34.28 -13.89 28.95
N ARG A 246 -33.05 -13.58 28.55
CA ARG A 246 -32.05 -14.61 28.29
C ARG A 246 -31.22 -14.87 29.54
N VAL A 247 -31.55 -15.95 30.24
CA VAL A 247 -30.91 -16.32 31.51
C VAL A 247 -29.54 -16.97 31.30
N ALA A 248 -29.37 -17.71 30.20
CA ALA A 248 -28.10 -18.38 29.86
C ALA A 248 -27.95 -18.56 28.35
N ARG A 249 -26.82 -19.12 27.90
CA ARG A 249 -26.56 -19.35 26.48
C ARG A 249 -27.54 -20.39 25.92
N GLY A 250 -28.56 -19.91 25.20
CA GLY A 250 -29.59 -20.74 24.60
C GLY A 250 -30.79 -21.06 25.50
N CYS A 251 -30.88 -20.44 26.69
CA CYS A 251 -32.00 -20.57 27.61
C CYS A 251 -32.73 -19.23 27.79
N TYR A 252 -34.05 -19.28 27.76
CA TYR A 252 -34.92 -18.11 27.79
C TYR A 252 -36.04 -18.29 28.80
N LEU A 253 -36.40 -17.21 29.48
CA LEU A 253 -37.46 -17.12 30.46
C LEU A 253 -38.50 -16.11 29.98
N LEU A 254 -39.78 -16.38 30.16
CA LEU A 254 -40.83 -15.40 29.86
C LEU A 254 -40.81 -14.29 30.93
N ILE A 255 -40.73 -13.04 30.51
CA ILE A 255 -40.95 -11.90 31.41
C ILE A 255 -42.46 -11.76 31.52
N ARG A 256 -43.05 -11.96 32.72
CA ARG A 256 -44.48 -11.70 32.94
C ARG A 256 -44.76 -10.26 32.56
N GLN A 257 -45.63 -10.06 31.59
CA GLN A 257 -46.28 -8.77 31.40
C GLN A 257 -47.52 -8.84 32.29
N ASP A 258 -47.50 -8.06 33.37
CA ASP A 258 -48.68 -7.80 34.20
C ASP A 258 -49.68 -6.92 33.44
#